data_AF-A0A3N7C569-F1
#
_entry.id   AF-A0A3N7C569-F1
#
_cell.length_a   1.000
_cell.length_b   1.000
_cell.length_c   1.000
_cell.angle_alpha   90.00
_cell.angle_beta   90.00
_cell.angle_gamma   90.00
#
_symmetry.space_group_name_H-M   'P 1'
#
loop_
_entity.id
_entity.type
_entity.pdbx_description
1 polymer ?
#
loop_
_entity_poly.entity_id
_entity_poly.type
_entity_poly.pdbx_seq_one_letter_code
_entity_poly.pdbx_strand_id
1 'polypeptide(L)'
;MSLPAQQVASLQFDWWIGAFSNAATVADADSDDAPARLLIGFDGDASKLSLRNRLQFDLVRTLTGESPPYALLMYVWDANAPVDTLVTSTRSDRIRKIVVGSGPRNPAHQGWASFKRDLVADFTRAFGEAPGPLISMALMTDGDNTRSRSDACYGDILLLDSQGQVLPGSLKMLFRPET
;
A
#
# COMPACT_ATOMS: atom_id res chain seq x y z
N MET A 1 14.34 -4.10 -7.96
CA MET A 1 14.05 -2.84 -8.69
C MET A 1 14.65 -1.70 -7.88
N SER A 2 15.09 -0.60 -8.49
CA SER A 2 15.41 0.64 -7.76
C SER A 2 15.09 1.81 -8.67
N LEU A 3 14.05 2.58 -8.32
CA LEU A 3 13.53 3.70 -9.10
C LEU A 3 13.51 4.96 -8.24
N PRO A 4 14.20 6.05 -8.59
CA PRO A 4 14.14 7.29 -7.82
C PRO A 4 12.70 7.79 -7.71
N ALA A 5 12.21 8.03 -6.49
CA ALA A 5 10.82 8.42 -6.26
C ALA A 5 10.43 9.70 -7.01
N GLN A 6 11.37 10.63 -7.19
CA GLN A 6 11.18 11.89 -7.90
C GLN A 6 10.96 11.72 -9.40
N GLN A 7 11.30 10.56 -9.98
CA GLN A 7 10.97 10.26 -11.38
C GLN A 7 9.50 9.86 -11.55
N VAL A 8 8.84 9.39 -10.49
CA VAL A 8 7.43 9.02 -10.53
C VAL A 8 6.57 10.26 -10.28
N ALA A 9 6.07 10.87 -11.34
CA ALA A 9 5.15 12.01 -11.24
C ALA A 9 3.72 11.58 -10.89
N SER A 10 3.35 10.34 -11.18
CA SER A 10 2.02 9.81 -10.85
C SER A 10 2.06 8.30 -10.68
N LEU A 11 1.50 7.82 -9.58
CA LEU A 11 1.08 6.43 -9.42
C LEU A 11 -0.40 6.34 -9.80
N GLN A 12 -0.77 5.41 -10.68
CA GLN A 12 -2.16 5.10 -11.02
C GLN A 12 -2.43 3.62 -10.82
N PHE A 13 -3.59 3.28 -10.27
CA PHE A 13 -3.98 1.89 -10.09
C PHE A 13 -5.48 1.71 -10.06
N ASP A 14 -5.92 0.51 -10.43
CA ASP A 14 -7.33 0.12 -10.48
C ASP A 14 -7.60 -1.06 -9.55
N TRP A 15 -8.69 -1.00 -8.78
CA TRP A 15 -9.18 -2.15 -8.01
C TRP A 15 -10.66 -2.41 -8.28
N TRP A 16 -11.02 -3.68 -8.26
CA TRP A 16 -12.40 -4.11 -8.10
C TRP A 16 -12.51 -4.80 -6.74
N ILE A 17 -13.48 -4.37 -5.93
CA ILE A 17 -13.61 -4.81 -4.54
C ILE A 17 -14.77 -5.80 -4.45
N GLY A 18 -14.48 -7.01 -3.96
CA GLY A 18 -15.44 -8.10 -3.81
C GLY A 18 -15.98 -8.23 -2.39
N ALA A 19 -15.96 -9.45 -1.86
CA ALA A 19 -16.37 -9.72 -0.49
C ALA A 19 -15.33 -9.18 0.51
N PHE A 20 -15.78 -8.59 1.61
CA PHE A 20 -14.98 -8.29 2.80
C PHE A 20 -15.91 -8.01 3.98
N SER A 21 -15.37 -7.99 5.20
CA SER A 21 -16.12 -7.70 6.42
C SER A 21 -16.37 -6.20 6.60
N ASN A 22 -17.60 -5.81 6.96
CA ASN A 22 -17.92 -4.42 7.34
C ASN A 22 -17.30 -4.02 8.69
N ALA A 23 -16.79 -4.98 9.47
CA ALA A 23 -16.05 -4.71 10.69
C ALA A 23 -14.54 -4.50 10.43
N ALA A 24 -14.06 -4.73 9.21
CA ALA A 24 -12.66 -4.54 8.87
C ALA A 24 -12.30 -3.05 8.86
N THR A 25 -11.26 -2.67 9.59
CA THR A 25 -10.67 -1.34 9.51
C THR A 25 -9.19 -1.39 9.86
N VAL A 26 -8.39 -0.71 9.04
CA VAL A 26 -6.94 -0.62 9.22
C VAL A 26 -6.53 0.27 10.41
N ALA A 27 -7.49 1.00 10.99
CA ALA A 27 -7.30 1.90 12.13
C ALA A 27 -7.19 1.16 13.48
N ASP A 28 -7.63 -0.09 13.55
CA ASP A 28 -7.56 -0.94 14.74
C ASP A 28 -6.78 -2.22 14.41
N ALA A 29 -5.82 -2.59 15.27
CA ALA A 29 -4.97 -3.75 15.06
C ALA A 29 -5.73 -5.09 15.09
N ASP A 30 -6.83 -5.17 15.84
CA ASP A 30 -7.60 -6.41 15.98
C ASP A 30 -8.49 -6.66 14.75
N SER A 31 -8.77 -5.63 13.96
CA SER A 31 -9.59 -5.69 12.74
C SER A 31 -8.86 -5.20 11.49
N ASP A 32 -7.53 -5.18 11.50
CA ASP A 32 -6.65 -4.65 10.44
C ASP A 32 -6.65 -5.53 9.18
N ASP A 33 -7.81 -5.64 8.54
CA ASP A 33 -8.03 -6.30 7.25
C ASP A 33 -8.40 -5.27 6.18
N ALA A 34 -8.05 -5.55 4.93
CA ALA A 34 -8.49 -4.78 3.78
C ALA A 34 -8.69 -5.69 2.56
N PRO A 35 -9.79 -5.51 1.79
CA PRO A 35 -9.99 -6.27 0.55
C PRO A 35 -8.88 -6.03 -0.47
N ALA A 36 -8.28 -4.84 -0.48
CA ALA A 36 -7.17 -4.52 -1.35
C ALA A 36 -6.13 -3.64 -0.68
N ARG A 37 -4.86 -4.01 -0.86
CA ARG A 37 -3.70 -3.21 -0.49
C ARG A 37 -2.70 -3.16 -1.63
N LEU A 38 -2.15 -1.96 -1.87
CA LEU A 38 -0.96 -1.75 -2.69
C LEU A 38 0.16 -1.26 -1.77
N LEU A 39 1.21 -2.06 -1.66
CA LEU A 39 2.35 -1.79 -0.79
C LEU A 39 3.52 -1.30 -1.64
N ILE A 40 4.06 -0.12 -1.31
CA ILE A 40 5.24 0.46 -1.95
C ILE A 40 6.36 0.54 -0.92
N GLY A 41 7.44 -0.19 -1.19
CA GLY A 41 8.63 -0.19 -0.33
C GLY A 41 9.68 0.79 -0.85
N PHE A 42 10.20 1.60 0.07
CA PHE A 42 11.23 2.60 -0.18
C PHE A 42 12.52 2.21 0.53
N ASP A 43 13.63 2.46 -0.13
CA ASP A 43 14.95 2.39 0.48
C ASP A 43 15.25 3.67 1.28
N GLY A 44 16.26 3.61 2.14
CA GLY A 44 16.64 4.73 2.99
C GLY A 44 17.75 4.39 3.98
N ASP A 45 18.09 5.39 4.79
CA ASP A 45 19.21 5.31 5.72
C ASP A 45 18.81 4.65 7.03
N ALA A 46 19.10 3.36 7.17
CA ALA A 46 18.80 2.56 8.36
C ALA A 46 19.41 3.15 9.66
N SER A 47 20.44 4.00 9.60
CA SER A 47 20.99 4.65 10.79
C SER A 47 20.04 5.67 11.43
N LYS A 48 19.09 6.21 10.63
CA LYS A 48 18.03 7.13 11.08
C LYS A 48 16.87 6.42 11.76
N LEU A 49 16.85 5.08 11.76
CA LEU A 49 15.80 4.30 12.40
C LEU A 49 15.96 4.35 13.93
N SER A 50 14.80 4.33 14.61
CA SER A 50 14.76 4.07 16.04
C SER A 50 15.46 2.74 16.37
N LEU A 51 16.02 2.63 17.59
CA LEU A 51 16.69 1.40 18.01
C LEU A 51 15.77 0.17 17.88
N ARG A 52 14.48 0.32 18.23
CA ARG A 52 13.47 -0.73 18.10
C ARG A 52 13.34 -1.23 16.66
N ASN A 53 13.23 -0.31 15.69
CA ASN A 53 13.11 -0.70 14.29
C ASN A 53 14.39 -1.35 13.76
N ARG A 54 15.57 -0.86 14.18
CA ARG A 54 16.84 -1.49 13.79
C ARG A 54 16.91 -2.94 14.26
N LEU A 55 16.56 -3.20 15.52
CA LEU A 55 16.50 -4.56 16.05
C LEU A 55 15.47 -5.43 15.32
N GLN A 56 14.30 -4.88 14.98
CA GLN A 56 13.30 -5.59 14.17
C GLN A 56 13.84 -5.92 12.77
N PHE A 57 14.53 -4.98 12.12
CA PHE A 57 15.13 -5.16 10.78
C PHE A 57 16.21 -6.23 10.81
N ASP A 58 17.08 -6.20 11.82
CA ASP A 58 18.14 -7.20 12.00
C ASP A 58 17.55 -8.59 12.20
N LEU A 59 16.45 -8.71 12.95
CA LEU A 59 15.74 -9.98 13.12
C LEU A 59 15.16 -10.48 11.80
N VAL A 60 14.45 -9.63 11.06
CA VAL A 60 13.89 -10.00 9.74
C VAL A 60 15.00 -10.47 8.83
N ARG A 61 16.09 -9.71 8.70
CA ARG A 61 17.25 -10.08 7.86
C ARG A 61 17.88 -11.39 8.29
N THR A 62 17.99 -11.64 9.59
CA THR A 62 18.56 -12.89 10.11
C THR A 62 17.70 -14.10 9.77
N LEU A 63 16.37 -13.95 9.76
CA LEU A 63 15.43 -15.04 9.49
C LEU A 63 15.21 -15.27 7.99
N THR A 64 15.12 -14.21 7.19
CA THR A 64 14.77 -14.31 5.76
C THR A 64 15.98 -14.22 4.84
N GLY A 65 17.12 -13.73 5.33
CA GLY A 65 18.29 -13.37 4.50
C GLY A 65 18.16 -12.02 3.81
N GLU A 66 17.00 -11.35 3.88
CA GLU A 66 16.69 -10.10 3.18
C GLU A 66 16.41 -8.97 4.16
N SER A 67 16.93 -7.77 3.85
CA SER A 67 16.61 -6.59 4.66
C SER A 67 15.22 -6.08 4.28
N PRO A 68 14.34 -5.77 5.25
CA PRO A 68 13.07 -5.15 4.93
C PRO A 68 13.28 -3.74 4.35
N PRO A 69 12.31 -3.20 3.59
CA PRO A 69 12.37 -1.82 3.13
C PRO A 69 12.51 -0.84 4.30
N TYR A 70 13.23 0.27 4.08
CA TYR A 70 13.37 1.34 5.07
C TYR A 70 12.02 1.89 5.54
N ALA A 71 11.11 2.07 4.60
CA ALA A 71 9.74 2.50 4.85
C ALA A 71 8.78 1.83 3.87
N LEU A 72 7.57 1.56 4.34
CA LEU A 72 6.51 0.90 3.59
C LEU A 72 5.27 1.79 3.63
N LEU A 73 4.86 2.28 2.46
CA LEU A 73 3.64 3.04 2.28
C LEU A 73 2.59 2.14 1.64
N MET A 74 1.45 1.98 2.29
CA MET A 74 0.35 1.16 1.81
C MET A 74 -0.81 2.06 1.40
N TYR A 75 -1.36 1.83 0.21
CA TYR A 75 -2.70 2.30 -0.12
C TYR A 75 -3.68 1.18 0.19
N VAL A 76 -4.80 1.50 0.83
CA VAL A 76 -5.78 0.50 1.29
C VAL A 76 -7.21 0.92 1.00
N TRP A 77 -8.07 -0.08 0.82
CA TRP A 77 -9.51 0.10 0.95
C TRP A 77 -9.95 -0.20 2.38
N ASP A 78 -10.78 0.64 2.99
CA ASP A 78 -11.30 0.44 4.35
C ASP A 78 -12.83 0.40 4.36
N ALA A 79 -13.45 -0.38 5.25
CA ALA A 79 -14.91 -0.42 5.35
C ALA A 79 -15.51 0.86 5.98
N ASN A 80 -14.75 1.52 6.85
CA ASN A 80 -15.25 2.52 7.80
C ASN A 80 -14.42 3.81 7.84
N ALA A 81 -13.09 3.70 7.75
CA ALA A 81 -12.20 4.85 7.84
C ALA A 81 -12.37 5.77 6.60
N PRO A 82 -12.44 7.10 6.76
CA PRO A 82 -12.58 8.02 5.64
C PRO A 82 -11.41 7.94 4.65
N VAL A 83 -11.66 8.25 3.38
CA VAL A 83 -10.58 8.43 2.38
C VAL A 83 -9.59 9.51 2.86
N ASP A 84 -8.33 9.34 2.50
CA ASP A 84 -7.14 10.11 2.89
C ASP A 84 -6.72 9.99 4.36
N THR A 85 -7.41 9.19 5.17
CA THR A 85 -6.97 8.84 6.52
C THR A 85 -5.58 8.22 6.47
N LEU A 86 -4.65 8.81 7.23
CA LEU A 86 -3.29 8.32 7.41
C LEU A 86 -3.21 7.52 8.71
N VAL A 87 -2.84 6.24 8.60
CA VAL A 87 -2.71 5.35 9.75
C VAL A 87 -1.26 4.91 9.92
N THR A 88 -0.78 4.99 11.16
CA THR A 88 0.49 4.37 11.56
C THR A 88 0.23 2.94 11.99
N SER A 89 0.95 1.98 11.42
CA SER A 89 0.84 0.59 11.84
C SER A 89 1.26 0.41 13.29
N THR A 90 0.50 -0.37 14.05
CA THR A 90 0.85 -0.77 15.42
C THR A 90 2.08 -1.66 15.48
N ARG A 91 2.44 -2.33 14.37
CA ARG A 91 3.58 -3.24 14.26
C ARG A 91 4.92 -2.50 14.08
N SER A 92 4.92 -1.37 13.37
CA SER A 92 6.11 -0.53 13.14
C SER A 92 5.73 0.87 12.69
N ASP A 93 6.43 1.88 13.20
CA ASP A 93 6.31 3.28 12.75
C ASP A 93 6.96 3.51 11.37
N ARG A 94 7.53 2.49 10.73
CA ARG A 94 8.00 2.52 9.34
C ARG A 94 7.00 1.97 8.35
N ILE A 95 5.81 1.62 8.83
CA ILE A 95 4.67 1.24 8.01
C ILE A 95 3.59 2.30 8.17
N ARG A 96 3.19 2.91 7.05
CA ARG A 96 2.10 3.89 6.96
C ARG A 96 1.06 3.38 5.97
N LYS A 97 -0.21 3.64 6.27
CA LYS A 97 -1.33 3.28 5.41
C LYS A 97 -2.12 4.55 5.09
N ILE A 98 -2.55 4.68 3.84
CA ILE A 98 -3.43 5.74 3.37
C ILE A 98 -4.68 5.08 2.81
N VAL A 99 -5.83 5.44 3.36
CA VAL A 99 -7.12 4.99 2.84
C VAL A 99 -7.39 5.69 1.52
N VAL A 100 -7.51 4.94 0.43
CA VAL A 100 -7.80 5.50 -0.91
C VAL A 100 -9.21 5.21 -1.37
N GLY A 101 -9.80 4.12 -0.89
CA GLY A 101 -11.20 3.77 -1.07
C GLY A 101 -11.83 3.49 0.29
N SER A 102 -13.10 3.87 0.45
CA SER A 102 -13.82 3.72 1.70
C SER A 102 -15.27 3.36 1.45
N GLY A 103 -15.84 2.59 2.38
CA GLY A 103 -17.27 2.34 2.48
C GLY A 103 -17.58 0.88 2.78
N PRO A 104 -18.74 0.62 3.40
CA PRO A 104 -19.14 -0.73 3.73
C PRO A 104 -19.34 -1.53 2.45
N ARG A 105 -19.17 -2.86 2.56
CA ARG A 105 -19.52 -3.78 1.47
C ARG A 105 -20.96 -3.53 1.07
N ASN A 106 -21.13 -3.13 -0.19
CA ASN A 106 -22.42 -2.99 -0.82
C ASN A 106 -22.48 -3.93 -2.04
N PRO A 107 -23.32 -4.97 -2.02
CA PRO A 107 -23.48 -5.89 -3.16
C PRO A 107 -23.90 -5.20 -4.48
N ALA A 108 -24.40 -3.97 -4.41
CA ALA A 108 -24.75 -3.14 -5.56
C ALA A 108 -23.59 -2.26 -6.07
N HIS A 109 -22.46 -2.15 -5.36
CA HIS A 109 -21.27 -1.47 -5.86
C HIS A 109 -20.54 -2.43 -6.79
N GLN A 110 -20.91 -2.38 -8.05
CA GLN A 110 -20.30 -3.17 -9.11
C GLN A 110 -19.46 -2.22 -9.97
N GLY A 111 -18.16 -2.48 -10.04
CA GLY A 111 -17.27 -1.74 -10.94
C GLY A 111 -15.86 -1.55 -10.40
N TRP A 112 -14.98 -1.23 -11.34
CA TRP A 112 -13.61 -0.87 -11.05
C TRP A 112 -13.52 0.56 -10.53
N ALA A 113 -12.79 0.75 -9.44
CA ALA A 113 -12.37 2.05 -8.95
C ALA A 113 -10.95 2.35 -9.40
N SER A 114 -10.73 3.56 -9.91
CA SER A 114 -9.43 4.05 -10.36
C SER A 114 -8.89 5.08 -9.38
N PHE A 115 -7.60 4.97 -9.08
CA PHE A 115 -6.90 5.82 -8.14
C PHE A 115 -5.68 6.47 -8.80
N LYS A 116 -5.39 7.71 -8.40
CA LYS A 116 -4.20 8.46 -8.79
C LYS A 116 -3.57 9.08 -7.56
N ARG A 117 -2.29 8.83 -7.31
CA ARG A 117 -1.54 9.32 -6.15
C ARG A 117 -0.20 9.93 -6.55
N ASP A 118 0.25 10.88 -5.74
CA ASP A 118 1.60 11.42 -5.79
C ASP A 118 2.41 10.75 -4.68
N LEU A 119 3.33 9.86 -5.07
CA LEU A 119 4.13 9.09 -4.13
C LEU A 119 5.03 9.96 -3.24
N VAL A 120 5.60 11.03 -3.79
CA VAL A 120 6.53 11.89 -3.05
C VAL A 120 5.76 12.71 -2.02
N ALA A 121 4.63 13.29 -2.42
CA ALA A 121 3.76 14.03 -1.52
C ALA A 121 3.21 13.14 -0.40
N ASP A 122 2.73 11.94 -0.75
CA ASP A 122 2.17 11.00 0.23
C ASP A 122 3.23 10.47 1.20
N PHE A 123 4.42 10.12 0.70
CA PHE A 123 5.52 9.70 1.57
C PHE A 123 5.92 10.82 2.53
N THR A 124 6.09 12.04 2.01
CA THR A 124 6.48 13.20 2.83
C THR A 124 5.43 13.49 3.90
N ARG A 125 4.14 13.42 3.56
CA ARG A 125 3.04 13.56 4.53
C ARG A 125 3.06 12.44 5.58
N ALA A 126 3.37 11.21 5.17
CA ALA A 126 3.29 10.04 6.02
C ALA A 126 4.47 9.93 7.01
N PHE A 127 5.67 10.31 6.58
CA PHE A 127 6.91 10.09 7.33
C PHE A 127 7.62 11.39 7.76
N GLY A 128 7.23 12.54 7.22
CA GLY A 128 7.85 13.83 7.55
C GLY A 128 9.24 14.05 6.94
N GLU A 129 9.64 13.19 5.99
CA GLU A 129 10.93 13.24 5.30
C GLU A 129 10.78 12.89 3.82
N ALA A 130 11.77 13.23 3.00
CA ALA A 130 11.75 12.88 1.57
C ALA A 130 11.95 11.37 1.36
N PRO A 131 11.26 10.75 0.37
CA PRO A 131 11.45 9.35 0.05
C PRO A 131 12.82 9.08 -0.58
N GLY A 132 13.39 7.92 -0.25
CA GLY A 132 14.43 7.30 -1.06
C GLY A 132 13.86 6.63 -2.32
N PRO A 133 14.67 5.83 -3.04
CA PRO A 133 14.20 5.07 -4.21
C PRO A 133 13.11 4.06 -3.84
N LEU A 134 12.14 3.86 -4.74
CA LEU A 134 11.25 2.71 -4.71
C LEU A 134 12.04 1.45 -5.03
N ILE A 135 11.95 0.44 -4.16
CA ILE A 135 12.68 -0.83 -4.33
C ILE A 135 11.77 -2.03 -4.52
N SER A 136 10.53 -1.94 -4.06
CA SER A 136 9.56 -3.03 -4.14
C SER A 136 8.13 -2.52 -4.27
N MET A 137 7.30 -3.37 -4.87
CA MET A 137 5.85 -3.19 -4.93
C MET A 137 5.19 -4.56 -4.72
N ALA A 138 4.13 -4.58 -3.92
CA ALA A 138 3.38 -5.80 -3.62
C ALA A 138 1.88 -5.52 -3.51
N LEU A 139 1.08 -6.57 -3.68
CA LEU A 139 -0.38 -6.56 -3.56
C LEU A 139 -0.80 -7.52 -2.48
N MET A 140 -1.84 -7.17 -1.72
CA MET A 140 -2.31 -8.01 -0.62
C MET A 140 -3.80 -7.85 -0.39
N THR A 141 -4.49 -8.97 -0.33
CA THR A 141 -5.88 -9.08 0.10
C THR A 141 -5.89 -9.94 1.35
N ASP A 142 -6.45 -9.41 2.44
CA ASP A 142 -6.46 -10.06 3.74
C ASP A 142 -7.81 -9.94 4.45
N GLY A 143 -8.05 -10.91 5.34
CA GLY A 143 -9.29 -11.15 6.06
C GLY A 143 -9.07 -11.98 7.33
N ASP A 144 -7.81 -12.13 7.75
CA ASP A 144 -7.43 -13.04 8.83
C ASP A 144 -7.69 -12.43 10.21
N ASN A 145 -7.54 -11.12 10.37
CA ASN A 145 -7.84 -10.42 11.63
C ASN A 145 -9.32 -10.56 12.03
N THR A 146 -10.22 -10.37 11.07
CA THR A 146 -11.67 -10.54 11.22
C THR A 146 -12.15 -11.97 10.98
N ARG A 147 -11.24 -12.88 10.60
CA ARG A 147 -11.52 -14.29 10.24
C ARG A 147 -12.65 -14.40 9.21
N SER A 148 -12.63 -13.52 8.22
CA SER A 148 -13.65 -13.40 7.19
C SER A 148 -13.08 -13.67 5.81
N ARG A 149 -13.97 -13.80 4.82
CA ARG A 149 -13.57 -13.89 3.41
C ARG A 149 -13.31 -12.50 2.87
N SER A 150 -12.22 -12.37 2.10
CA SER A 150 -11.77 -11.13 1.48
C SER A 150 -11.41 -11.40 0.02
N ASP A 151 -12.03 -10.69 -0.92
CA ASP A 151 -11.83 -10.83 -2.36
C ASP A 151 -11.61 -9.47 -3.01
N ALA A 152 -10.63 -9.38 -3.91
CA ALA A 152 -10.46 -8.24 -4.80
C ALA A 152 -9.80 -8.65 -6.11
N CYS A 153 -9.99 -7.85 -7.16
CA CYS A 153 -9.20 -7.91 -8.38
C CYS A 153 -8.36 -6.65 -8.51
N TYR A 154 -7.13 -6.84 -8.98
CA TYR A 154 -6.16 -5.77 -9.21
C TYR A 154 -6.02 -5.56 -10.71
N GLY A 155 -6.15 -4.30 -11.15
CA GLY A 155 -5.90 -3.89 -12.51
C GLY A 155 -4.47 -3.40 -12.65
N ASP A 156 -4.22 -2.64 -13.72
CA ASP A 156 -2.91 -2.06 -13.98
C ASP A 156 -2.45 -1.17 -12.82
N ILE A 157 -1.15 -1.21 -12.54
CA ILE A 157 -0.47 -0.33 -11.59
C ILE A 157 0.65 0.35 -12.35
N LEU A 158 0.41 1.61 -12.69
CA LEU A 158 1.25 2.39 -13.57
C LEU A 158 2.02 3.43 -12.77
N LEU A 159 3.34 3.38 -12.87
CA LEU A 159 4.25 4.45 -12.47
C LEU A 159 4.50 5.30 -13.71
N LEU A 160 4.11 6.56 -13.66
CA LEU A 160 4.24 7.49 -14.79
C LEU A 160 5.24 8.59 -14.47
N ASP A 161 6.07 8.96 -15.45
CA ASP A 161 6.94 10.13 -15.37
C ASP A 161 6.17 11.44 -15.62
N SER A 162 6.89 12.57 -15.56
CA SER A 162 6.30 13.90 -15.79
C SER A 162 5.75 14.12 -17.20
N GLN A 163 6.12 13.27 -18.16
CA GLN A 163 5.63 13.28 -19.54
C GLN A 163 4.49 12.27 -19.77
N GLY A 164 4.08 11.53 -18.73
CA GLY A 164 3.07 10.48 -18.82
C GLY A 164 3.59 9.17 -19.39
N GLN A 165 4.90 8.97 -19.52
CA GLN A 165 5.47 7.70 -19.96
C GLN A 165 5.46 6.68 -18.83
N VAL A 166 5.14 5.43 -19.17
CA VAL A 166 5.13 4.31 -18.22
C VAL A 166 6.58 3.94 -17.86
N LEU A 167 6.90 4.04 -16.58
CA LEU A 167 8.20 3.74 -16.02
C LEU A 167 8.38 2.23 -15.79
N PRO A 168 9.62 1.72 -15.86
CA PRO A 168 9.96 0.37 -15.40
C PRO A 168 9.50 0.14 -13.96
N GLY A 169 8.97 -1.05 -13.70
CA GLY A 169 8.39 -1.38 -12.40
C GLY A 169 6.87 -1.29 -12.33
N SER A 170 6.23 -0.68 -13.33
CA SER A 170 4.78 -0.76 -13.50
C SER A 170 4.32 -2.21 -13.70
N LEU A 171 3.19 -2.58 -13.11
CA LEU A 171 2.56 -3.90 -13.29
C LEU A 171 1.39 -3.75 -14.25
N LYS A 172 1.47 -4.38 -15.42
CA LYS A 172 0.35 -4.47 -16.34
C LYS A 172 -0.33 -5.81 -16.17
N MET A 173 -1.62 -5.77 -15.87
CA MET A 173 -2.42 -6.96 -15.65
C MET A 173 -3.03 -7.38 -16.98
N LEU A 174 -2.78 -8.63 -17.38
CA LEU A 174 -3.21 -9.15 -18.68
C LEU A 174 -4.73 -9.35 -18.79
N PHE A 175 -5.46 -9.23 -17.68
CA PHE A 175 -6.88 -9.50 -17.61
C PHE A 175 -7.57 -8.55 -16.62
N ARG A 176 -8.64 -7.92 -17.07
CA ARG A 176 -9.53 -7.07 -16.27
C ARG A 176 -10.94 -7.66 -16.36
N PRO A 177 -11.38 -8.48 -15.39
CA PRO A 177 -12.73 -9.03 -15.41
C PRO A 177 -13.77 -7.90 -15.47
N GLU A 178 -14.76 -8.03 -16.34
CA GLU A 178 -15.84 -7.05 -16.51
C GLU A 178 -16.95 -7.17 -15.45
N THR A 179 -16.84 -8.16 -14.55
CA THR A 179 -17.91 -8.58 -13.64
C THR A 179 -17.44 -8.67 -12.20
#